data_AF-A0A9X1VPB6-F1
#
_entry.id   AF-A0A9X1VPB6-F1
#
_cell.length_a   1.000
_cell.length_b   1.000
_cell.length_c   1.000
_cell.angle_alpha   90.00
_cell.angle_beta   90.00
_cell.angle_gamma   90.00
#
_symmetry.space_group_name_H-M   'P 1'
#
loop_
_entity.id
_entity.type
_entity.pdbx_description
1 polymer ?
#
loop_
_entity_poly.entity_id
_entity_poly.type
_entity_poly.pdbx_seq_one_letter_code
_entity_poly.pdbx_strand_id
1 'polypeptide(L)'
;MKTQNTYSFKSVRNYLLNHDFVSTYRQRNCDAYHNYKTNEYVLVPYEEGNYTEIELLKLFKNSKGIELPAAVEICRFKLFIHQELKNNHSINIL
;
A
#
# COMPACT_ATOMS: atom_id res chain seq x y z
N MET A 1 -25.77 -7.15 -0.10
CA MET A 1 -24.66 -6.20 -0.38
C MET A 1 -23.35 -6.93 -0.06
N LYS A 2 -22.40 -7.02 -1.01
CA LYS A 2 -21.06 -7.52 -0.70
C LYS A 2 -20.36 -6.45 0.15
N THR A 3 -19.91 -6.79 1.34
CA THR A 3 -19.04 -5.91 2.14
C THR A 3 -17.82 -5.55 1.29
N GLN A 4 -17.63 -4.26 1.04
CA GLN A 4 -16.47 -3.79 0.29
C GLN A 4 -15.25 -3.99 1.17
N ASN A 5 -14.28 -4.77 0.71
CA ASN A 5 -13.03 -4.95 1.45
C ASN A 5 -12.32 -3.61 1.55
N THR A 6 -11.87 -3.29 2.76
CA THR A 6 -11.09 -2.09 3.04
C THR A 6 -9.76 -2.49 3.65
N TYR A 7 -8.73 -1.67 3.43
CA TYR A 7 -7.35 -1.96 3.82
C TYR A 7 -6.81 -0.83 4.68
N SER A 8 -6.26 -1.14 5.86
CA SER A 8 -5.78 -0.10 6.77
C SER A 8 -4.59 0.68 6.21
N PHE A 9 -4.42 1.92 6.65
CA PHE A 9 -3.17 2.67 6.43
C PHE A 9 -1.91 1.88 6.81
N LYS A 10 -1.95 1.15 7.92
CA LYS A 10 -0.85 0.29 8.36
C LYS A 10 -0.49 -0.77 7.31
N SER A 11 -1.49 -1.38 6.68
CA SER A 11 -1.32 -2.37 5.61
C SER A 11 -0.64 -1.76 4.37
N VAL A 12 -1.05 -0.56 3.96
CA VAL A 12 -0.43 0.17 2.83
C VAL A 12 1.02 0.54 3.15
N ARG A 13 1.26 1.07 4.35
CA ARG A 13 2.60 1.39 4.83
C ARG A 13 3.52 0.17 4.83
N ASN A 14 3.06 -0.95 5.39
CA ASN A 14 3.82 -2.19 5.44
C ASN A 14 4.18 -2.69 4.03
N TYR A 15 3.22 -2.64 3.11
CA TYR A 15 3.45 -3.00 1.71
C TYR A 15 4.56 -2.16 1.09
N LEU A 16 4.50 -0.84 1.22
CA LEU A 16 5.49 0.08 0.66
C LEU A 16 6.89 -0.19 1.26
N LEU A 17 6.98 -0.33 2.58
CA LEU A 17 8.24 -0.63 3.26
C LEU A 17 8.83 -1.99 2.83
N ASN A 18 7.98 -2.99 2.56
CA ASN A 18 8.43 -4.30 2.06
C ASN A 18 8.93 -4.25 0.60
N HIS A 19 8.59 -3.20 -0.14
CA HIS A 19 8.97 -2.98 -1.54
C HIS A 19 10.02 -1.87 -1.69
N ASP A 20 10.93 -1.74 -0.73
CA ASP A 20 12.06 -0.79 -0.74
C ASP A 20 11.67 0.70 -0.79
N PHE A 21 10.42 1.05 -0.51
CA PHE A 21 10.05 2.45 -0.33
C PHE A 21 10.50 2.95 1.05
N VAL A 22 11.08 4.14 1.07
CA VAL A 22 11.49 4.84 2.29
C VAL A 22 10.55 6.02 2.52
N SER A 23 10.09 6.21 3.75
CA SER A 23 9.36 7.42 4.12
C SER A 23 10.32 8.61 4.14
N THR A 24 9.99 9.67 3.41
CA THR A 24 10.91 10.80 3.17
C THR A 24 10.49 12.05 3.91
N TYR A 25 9.31 12.58 3.60
CA TYR A 25 8.76 13.78 4.21
C TYR A 25 7.25 13.72 4.29
N ARG A 26 6.66 14.62 5.06
CA ARG A 26 5.21 14.84 5.09
C ARG A 26 4.88 16.05 4.22
N GLN A 27 3.90 15.90 3.33
CA GLN A 27 3.39 16.97 2.50
C GLN A 27 1.90 17.17 2.81
N ARG A 28 1.57 18.26 3.51
CA ARG A 28 0.20 18.52 3.99
C ARG A 28 -0.29 17.34 4.85
N ASN A 29 -1.38 16.68 4.43
CA ASN A 29 -1.96 15.51 5.05
C ASN A 29 -1.49 14.20 4.39
N CYS A 30 -0.32 14.16 3.75
CA CYS A 30 0.19 12.94 3.11
C CYS A 30 1.62 12.62 3.57
N ASP A 31 1.89 11.34 3.78
CA ASP A 31 3.25 10.81 3.93
C ASP A 31 3.81 10.45 2.56
N ALA A 32 5.01 10.96 2.26
CA ALA A 32 5.72 10.68 1.02
C ALA A 32 6.62 9.46 1.17
N TYR A 33 6.49 8.53 0.22
CA TYR A 33 7.29 7.31 0.13
C TYR A 33 8.03 7.30 -1.20
N HIS A 34 9.34 7.05 -1.16
CA HIS A 34 10.19 7.02 -2.35
C HIS A 34 11.00 5.73 -2.41
N ASN A 35 10.98 5.07 -3.56
CA ASN A 35 11.88 3.96 -3.87
C ASN A 35 13.03 4.51 -4.72
N TYR A 36 14.23 4.58 -4.14
CA TYR A 36 15.40 5.16 -4.81
C TYR A 36 15.96 4.25 -5.94
N LYS A 37 15.63 2.96 -5.95
CA LYS A 37 16.11 2.02 -6.98
C LYS A 37 15.35 2.21 -8.29
N THR A 38 14.03 2.33 -8.19
CA THR A 38 13.10 2.50 -9.32
C THR A 38 12.75 3.97 -9.58
N ASN A 39 13.14 4.86 -8.68
CA ASN A 39 12.73 6.26 -8.64
C ASN A 39 11.21 6.46 -8.54
N GLU A 40 10.50 5.47 -7.99
CA GLU A 40 9.06 5.50 -7.77
C GLU A 40 8.70 6.33 -6.56
N TYR A 41 7.58 7.07 -6.63
CA TYR A 41 7.15 7.99 -5.60
C TYR A 41 5.64 7.89 -5.35
N VAL A 42 5.25 7.72 -4.09
CA VAL A 42 3.86 7.57 -3.67
C VAL A 42 3.55 8.54 -2.53
N LEU A 43 2.45 9.29 -2.65
CA LEU A 43 1.88 10.08 -1.57
C LEU A 43 0.71 9.33 -0.95
N VAL A 44 0.84 8.96 0.32
CA VAL A 44 -0.19 8.25 1.06
C VAL A 44 -0.87 9.25 2.00
N PRO A 45 -2.19 9.53 1.85
CA PRO A 45 -2.91 10.35 2.81
C PRO A 45 -2.74 9.82 4.23
N TYR A 46 -2.24 10.66 5.14
CA TYR A 46 -2.16 10.42 6.57
C TYR A 46 -3.56 10.57 7.16
N GLU A 47 -4.36 9.52 7.01
CA GLU A 47 -5.59 9.31 7.76
C GLU A 47 -5.52 7.91 8.37
N GLU A 48 -5.84 7.77 9.67
CA GLU A 48 -5.95 6.48 10.36
C GLU A 48 -7.22 5.70 9.91
N GLY A 49 -7.46 5.68 8.60
CA GLY A 49 -8.62 5.08 7.96
C GLY A 49 -8.28 3.79 7.21
N ASN A 50 -9.33 3.24 6.59
CA ASN A 50 -9.20 2.13 5.66
C ASN A 50 -9.46 2.61 4.24
N TYR A 51 -8.64 2.16 3.30
CA TYR A 51 -8.77 2.41 1.88
C TYR A 51 -9.64 1.34 1.23
N THR A 52 -10.64 1.77 0.47
CA THR A 52 -11.27 0.94 -0.55
C THR A 52 -10.29 0.66 -1.69
N GLU A 53 -10.57 -0.37 -2.48
CA GLU A 53 -9.80 -0.66 -3.69
C GLU A 53 -9.75 0.51 -4.68
N ILE A 54 -10.84 1.30 -4.78
CA ILE A 54 -10.89 2.48 -5.66
C ILE A 54 -9.91 3.55 -5.18
N GLU A 55 -9.79 3.74 -3.88
CA GLU A 55 -8.85 4.71 -3.29
C GLU A 55 -7.40 4.25 -3.47
N LEU A 56 -7.13 2.95 -3.30
CA LEU A 56 -5.81 2.37 -3.63
C LEU A 56 -5.47 2.54 -5.11
N LEU A 57 -6.44 2.36 -6.02
CA LEU A 57 -6.22 2.57 -7.45
C LEU A 57 -5.83 4.02 -7.75
N LYS A 58 -6.52 4.98 -7.13
CA LYS A 58 -6.19 6.40 -7.28
C LYS A 58 -4.80 6.71 -6.71
N LEU A 59 -4.46 6.12 -5.56
CA LEU A 59 -3.15 6.27 -4.92
C LEU A 59 -2.01 5.80 -5.84
N PHE A 60 -2.09 4.56 -6.34
CA PHE A 60 -1.07 4.02 -7.24
C PHE A 60 -1.10 4.68 -8.62
N LYS A 61 -2.24 5.13 -9.13
CA LYS A 61 -2.30 5.89 -10.39
C LYS A 61 -1.64 7.27 -10.30
N ASN A 62 -1.74 7.93 -9.14
CA ASN A 62 -1.18 9.26 -8.92
C ASN A 62 0.28 9.22 -8.46
N SER A 63 0.83 8.02 -8.26
CA SER A 63 2.24 7.83 -8.03
C SER A 63 3.06 8.25 -9.25
N LYS A 64 4.32 8.65 -9.04
CA LYS A 64 5.26 8.91 -10.14
C LYS A 64 6.22 7.75 -10.27
N GLY A 65 6.61 7.45 -11.50
CA GLY A 65 7.64 6.46 -11.77
C GLY A 65 7.20 5.01 -11.60
N ILE A 66 5.98 4.72 -11.12
CA ILE A 66 5.51 3.34 -11.03
C ILE A 66 5.39 2.77 -12.44
N GLU A 67 6.27 1.80 -12.73
CA GLU A 67 6.39 1.19 -14.06
C GLU A 67 5.16 0.34 -14.38
N LEU A 68 4.51 -0.21 -13.36
CA LEU A 68 3.36 -1.07 -13.50
C LEU A 68 2.04 -0.27 -13.57
N PRO A 69 1.07 -0.71 -14.39
CA PRO A 69 -0.27 -0.17 -14.32
C PRO A 69 -0.85 -0.30 -12.90
N ALA A 70 -1.54 0.73 -12.41
CA ALA A 70 -2.08 0.77 -11.04
C ALA A 70 -2.93 -0.47 -10.67
N ALA A 71 -3.64 -1.05 -11.64
CA ALA A 71 -4.41 -2.28 -11.41
C ALA A 71 -3.51 -3.50 -11.11
N VAL A 72 -2.34 -3.59 -11.73
CA VAL A 72 -1.35 -4.64 -11.45
C VAL A 72 -0.74 -4.44 -10.06
N GLU A 73 -0.49 -3.19 -9.68
CA GLU A 73 0.02 -2.86 -8.35
C GLU A 73 -0.99 -3.22 -7.24
N ILE A 74 -2.29 -3.04 -7.49
CA ILE A 74 -3.34 -3.56 -6.58
C ILE A 74 -3.30 -5.07 -6.45
N CYS A 75 -3.08 -5.81 -7.54
CA CYS A 75 -2.95 -7.27 -7.47
C CYS A 75 -1.76 -7.68 -6.59
N ARG A 76 -0.60 -7.03 -6.75
CA ARG A 76 0.58 -7.25 -5.90
C ARG A 76 0.29 -6.94 -4.43
N PHE A 77 -0.35 -5.81 -4.18
CA PHE A 77 -0.79 -5.42 -2.84
C PHE A 77 -1.72 -6.47 -2.21
N LYS A 78 -2.75 -6.94 -2.93
CA LYS A 78 -3.69 -7.96 -2.44
C LYS A 78 -2.99 -9.28 -2.13
N LEU A 79 -2.05 -9.71 -2.97
CA LEU A 79 -1.24 -10.91 -2.74
C LEU A 79 -0.37 -10.76 -1.48
N PHE A 80 0.26 -9.60 -1.28
CA PHE A 80 1.01 -9.29 -0.07
C PHE A 80 0.12 -9.40 1.19
N ILE A 81 -1.06 -8.79 1.19
CA ILE A 81 -1.99 -8.87 2.33
C ILE A 81 -2.43 -10.31 2.61
N HIS A 82 -2.74 -11.08 1.57
CA HIS A 82 -3.08 -12.49 1.73
C HIS A 82 -1.94 -13.29 2.38
N GLN A 83 -0.70 -13.03 1.97
CA GLN A 83 0.48 -13.67 2.53
C GLN A 83 0.72 -13.26 4.00
N GLU A 84 0.58 -11.97 4.35
CA GLU A 84 0.69 -11.52 5.74
C GLU A 84 -0.35 -12.18 6.65
N LEU A 85 -1.60 -12.29 6.18
CA LEU A 85 -2.68 -12.96 6.93
C LEU A 85 -2.38 -14.44 7.16
N LYS A 86 -1.85 -15.14 6.13
CA LYS A 86 -1.44 -16.53 6.26
C LYS A 86 -0.33 -16.71 7.29
N ASN A 87 0.70 -15.86 7.25
CA ASN A 87 1.84 -15.93 8.18
C ASN A 87 1.40 -15.66 9.63
N ASN A 88 0.52 -14.69 9.85
CA ASN A 88 -0.02 -14.39 11.19
C ASN A 88 -0.90 -15.52 11.74
N HIS A 89 -1.64 -16.22 10.87
CA HIS A 89 -2.42 -17.39 11.28
C HIS A 89 -1.51 -18.56 11.69
N SER A 90 -0.38 -18.76 11.00
CA SER A 90 0.59 -19.80 11.33
C SER A 90 1.30 -19.59 12.68
N ILE A 91 1.46 -18.35 13.13
CA ILE A 91 2.09 -18.03 14.43
C ILE A 91 1.16 -18.36 15.61
N ASN A 92 -0.16 -18.30 15.42
CA ASN A 92 -1.16 -18.55 16.49
C ASN A 92 -1.48 -20.05 16.71
N ILE A 93 -0.75 -20.97 16.09
CA ILE A 93 -0.95 -22.43 16.20
C ILE A 93 0.19 -23.08 17.02
N LEU A 94 1.13 -22.29 17.54
CA LEU A 94 2.21 -22.70 18.44
C LEU A 94 1.96 -22.16 19.86
#